data_AF-A0A7V2RPD6-F1
#
_entry.id   AF-A0A7V2RPD6-F1
#
_cell.length_a   1.000
_cell.length_b   1.000
_cell.length_c   1.000
_cell.angle_alpha   90.00
_cell.angle_beta   90.00
_cell.angle_gamma   90.00
#
_symmetry.space_group_name_H-M   'P 1'
#
loop_
_entity.id
_entity.type
_entity.pdbx_description
1 polymer ?
#
loop_
_entity_poly.entity_id
_entity_poly.type
_entity_poly.pdbx_seq_one_letter_code
_entity_poly.pdbx_strand_id
1 'polypeptide(L)'
;MNRRDAIKRTTLLLGGTLSASAILGVMSGCQPEPVLNWTPTFFTTEEGNIVEQMAERILPRTDTPGATDAGVHTFIDAMMSGYYEEKDKLAFREALAKVDADAKAEHGKAFTKLTAAQQDGLLKKYDTEAYGATAGDDHFFKTMKELTILGFCTSEVGATEFLKYDPVPGDYKGCIPYSEVGSAWAT
;
A
#
# COMPACT_ATOMS: atom_id res chain seq x y z
N MET A 1 -42.53 -18.10 -17.72
CA MET A 1 -42.05 -18.32 -16.33
C MET A 1 -40.72 -17.58 -16.16
N ASN A 2 -40.71 -16.47 -15.39
CA ASN A 2 -39.53 -15.61 -15.27
C ASN A 2 -38.54 -16.20 -14.26
N ARG A 3 -37.27 -16.32 -14.67
CA ARG A 3 -36.17 -16.87 -13.83
C ARG A 3 -36.05 -16.16 -12.47
N ARG A 4 -36.39 -14.87 -12.41
CA ARG A 4 -36.38 -14.06 -11.19
C ARG A 4 -37.45 -14.46 -10.17
N ASP A 5 -38.61 -14.91 -10.63
CA ASP A 5 -39.72 -15.31 -9.75
C ASP A 5 -39.48 -16.70 -9.14
N ALA A 6 -38.79 -17.58 -9.89
CA ALA A 6 -38.37 -18.87 -9.37
C ALA A 6 -37.36 -18.70 -8.23
N ILE A 7 -36.34 -17.85 -8.40
CA ILE A 7 -35.32 -17.58 -7.38
C ILE A 7 -35.95 -17.02 -6.10
N LYS A 8 -36.84 -16.02 -6.21
CA LYS A 8 -37.52 -15.41 -5.05
C LYS A 8 -38.38 -16.41 -4.28
N ARG A 9 -39.05 -17.32 -4.96
CA ARG A 9 -39.93 -18.33 -4.35
C ARG A 9 -39.12 -19.44 -3.68
N THR A 10 -37.99 -19.83 -4.26
CA THR A 10 -37.08 -20.80 -3.66
C THR A 10 -36.43 -20.26 -2.38
N THR A 11 -36.06 -18.97 -2.33
CA THR A 11 -35.53 -18.33 -1.11
C THR A 11 -36.56 -18.26 0.02
N LEU A 12 -37.84 -18.04 -0.31
CA LEU A 12 -38.91 -17.98 0.69
C LEU A 12 -39.22 -19.36 1.30
N LEU A 13 -39.06 -20.43 0.52
CA LEU A 13 -39.31 -21.81 0.95
C LEU A 13 -38.18 -22.41 1.80
N LEU A 14 -36.96 -21.91 1.68
CA LEU A 14 -35.78 -22.44 2.38
C LEU A 14 -35.53 -21.83 3.77
N GLY A 15 -36.47 -21.05 4.30
CA GLY A 15 -36.53 -20.79 5.74
C GLY A 15 -35.47 -19.79 6.24
N GLY A 16 -35.93 -18.57 6.54
CA GLY A 16 -35.17 -17.57 7.26
C GLY A 16 -34.96 -17.93 8.73
N THR A 17 -34.04 -18.85 9.02
CA THR A 17 -33.56 -19.15 10.38
C THR A 17 -32.04 -19.12 10.48
N LEU A 18 -31.38 -18.25 9.71
CA LEU A 18 -30.00 -17.90 10.04
C LEU A 18 -30.05 -17.03 11.30
N SER A 19 -29.49 -17.55 12.40
CA SER A 19 -29.30 -16.74 13.60
C SER A 19 -28.44 -15.52 13.23
N ALA A 20 -28.74 -14.35 13.79
CA ALA A 20 -27.95 -13.14 13.56
C ALA A 20 -26.45 -13.36 13.82
N SER A 21 -26.13 -14.29 14.73
CA SER A 21 -24.77 -14.72 15.07
C SER A 21 -24.02 -15.42 13.93
N ALA A 22 -24.72 -16.17 13.06
CA ALA A 22 -24.10 -16.87 11.94
C ALA A 22 -23.72 -15.92 10.79
N ILE A 23 -24.50 -14.85 10.59
CA ILE A 23 -24.23 -13.82 9.58
C ILE A 23 -22.98 -13.02 9.95
N LEU A 24 -22.79 -12.70 11.24
CA LEU A 24 -21.58 -12.02 11.73
C LEU A 24 -20.33 -12.90 11.69
N GLY A 25 -20.47 -14.21 11.94
CA GLY A 25 -19.36 -15.17 11.87
C GLY A 25 -18.81 -15.36 10.44
N VAL A 26 -19.70 -15.35 9.43
CA VAL A 26 -19.31 -15.47 8.02
C VAL A 26 -18.64 -14.20 7.49
N MET A 27 -18.98 -13.02 8.00
CA MET A 27 -18.28 -11.77 7.62
C MET A 27 -16.89 -11.63 8.23
N SER A 28 -16.54 -12.44 9.24
CA SER A 28 -15.25 -12.36 9.94
C SER A 28 -14.33 -13.57 9.69
N GLY A 29 -14.77 -14.57 8.93
CA GLY A 29 -14.05 -15.82 8.72
C GLY A 29 -13.49 -15.95 7.31
N CYS A 30 -12.16 -15.95 7.21
CA CYS A 30 -11.37 -16.15 5.99
C CYS A 30 -11.45 -15.02 4.96
N GLN A 31 -10.79 -13.90 5.27
CA GLN A 31 -10.14 -13.15 4.20
C GLN A 31 -9.12 -14.11 3.55
N PRO A 32 -9.15 -14.34 2.23
CA PRO A 32 -8.10 -15.11 1.55
C PRO A 32 -6.73 -14.54 1.95
N GLU A 33 -5.75 -15.41 2.13
CA GLU A 33 -4.38 -14.93 2.32
C GLU A 33 -4.01 -14.02 1.15
N PRO A 34 -3.39 -12.85 1.41
CA PRO A 34 -3.00 -11.96 0.33
C PRO A 34 -1.99 -12.71 -0.54
N VAL A 35 -2.46 -13.14 -1.71
CA VAL A 35 -1.63 -13.78 -2.73
C VAL A 35 -1.02 -12.66 -3.53
N LEU A 36 0.32 -12.58 -3.52
CA LEU A 36 1.02 -11.66 -4.39
C LEU A 36 0.75 -12.05 -5.85
N ASN A 37 0.38 -11.08 -6.68
CA ASN A 37 0.25 -11.28 -8.13
C ASN A 37 1.61 -11.24 -8.85
N TRP A 38 2.70 -11.30 -8.09
CA TRP A 38 4.08 -11.21 -8.53
C TRP A 38 4.96 -12.07 -7.63
N THR A 39 6.16 -12.42 -8.10
CA THR A 39 7.11 -13.23 -7.33
C THR A 39 8.27 -12.33 -6.86
N PRO A 40 8.42 -12.12 -5.54
CA PRO A 40 9.57 -11.39 -5.00
C PRO A 40 10.91 -12.03 -5.33
N THR A 41 11.90 -11.20 -5.60
CA THR A 41 13.30 -11.61 -5.84
C THR A 41 14.12 -11.48 -4.56
N PHE A 42 13.88 -10.43 -3.77
CA PHE A 42 14.58 -10.17 -2.53
C PHE A 42 13.75 -10.54 -1.30
N PHE A 43 12.49 -10.12 -1.24
CA PHE A 43 11.63 -10.35 -0.08
C PHE A 43 11.09 -11.79 -0.01
N THR A 44 10.67 -12.23 1.18
CA THR A 44 9.72 -13.36 1.25
C THR A 44 8.33 -12.91 0.81
N THR A 45 7.41 -13.86 0.63
CA THR A 45 6.00 -13.53 0.31
C THR A 45 5.35 -12.70 1.42
N GLU A 46 5.66 -12.99 2.67
CA GLU A 46 5.15 -12.26 3.84
C GLU A 46 5.73 -10.85 3.93
N GLU A 47 7.05 -10.71 3.74
CA GLU A 47 7.73 -9.41 3.70
C GLU A 47 7.21 -8.55 2.54
N GLY A 48 7.07 -9.12 1.35
CA GLY A 48 6.51 -8.43 0.18
C GLY A 48 5.10 -7.94 0.41
N ASN A 49 4.26 -8.72 1.08
CA ASN A 49 2.90 -8.30 1.47
C ASN A 49 2.90 -7.14 2.47
N ILE A 50 3.85 -7.10 3.42
CA ILE A 50 4.00 -5.97 4.34
C ILE A 50 4.39 -4.72 3.54
N VAL A 51 5.42 -4.82 2.68
CA VAL A 51 5.89 -3.70 1.85
C VAL A 51 4.78 -3.17 0.94
N GLU A 52 4.02 -4.06 0.29
CA GLU A 52 2.88 -3.68 -0.55
C GLU A 52 1.82 -2.90 0.23
N GLN A 53 1.39 -3.43 1.38
CA GLN A 53 0.38 -2.74 2.19
C GLN A 53 0.91 -1.42 2.76
N MET A 54 2.17 -1.38 3.20
CA MET A 54 2.80 -0.14 3.66
C MET A 54 2.87 0.92 2.56
N ALA A 55 3.31 0.56 1.35
CA ALA A 55 3.40 1.45 0.21
C ALA A 55 2.00 2.00 -0.16
N GLU A 56 0.99 1.13 -0.22
CA GLU A 56 -0.40 1.52 -0.50
C GLU A 56 -0.98 2.39 0.61
N ARG A 57 -0.61 2.21 1.89
CA ARG A 57 -1.05 3.13 2.96
C ARG A 57 -0.34 4.49 2.91
N ILE A 58 0.90 4.53 2.42
CA ILE A 58 1.67 5.78 2.24
C ILE A 58 1.10 6.60 1.09
N LEU A 59 0.80 5.96 -0.05
CA LEU A 59 0.20 6.57 -1.23
C LEU A 59 -1.00 5.74 -1.68
N PRO A 60 -2.17 5.91 -1.02
CA PRO A 60 -3.37 5.14 -1.32
C PRO A 60 -4.03 5.61 -2.60
N ARG A 61 -4.67 4.68 -3.32
CA ARG A 61 -5.57 5.05 -4.40
C ARG A 61 -6.72 5.93 -3.89
N THR A 62 -6.94 7.06 -4.55
CA THR A 62 -8.08 7.96 -4.34
C THR A 62 -8.81 8.15 -5.68
N ASP A 63 -9.05 9.40 -6.07
CA ASP A 63 -9.31 9.83 -7.43
C ASP A 63 -8.08 9.71 -8.37
N THR A 64 -6.88 9.56 -7.80
CA THR A 64 -5.64 9.24 -8.53
C THR A 64 -5.15 7.82 -8.23
N PRO A 65 -4.31 7.23 -9.11
CA PRO A 65 -3.70 5.93 -8.86
C PRO A 65 -2.90 5.86 -7.55
N GLY A 66 -2.86 4.68 -6.93
CA GLY A 66 -2.12 4.38 -5.71
C GLY A 66 -0.75 3.74 -5.96
N ALA A 67 -0.01 3.47 -4.88
CA ALA A 67 1.31 2.83 -4.95
C ALA A 67 1.25 1.43 -5.58
N THR A 68 0.23 0.64 -5.25
CA THR A 68 0.08 -0.71 -5.82
C THR A 68 -0.26 -0.65 -7.30
N ASP A 69 -0.97 0.38 -7.77
CA ASP A 69 -1.27 0.56 -9.20
C ASP A 69 -0.03 0.86 -10.03
N ALA A 70 0.91 1.61 -9.44
CA ALA A 70 2.21 1.90 -10.01
C ALA A 70 3.23 0.76 -9.82
N GLY A 71 2.85 -0.36 -9.18
CA GLY A 71 3.74 -1.49 -8.94
C GLY A 71 4.91 -1.18 -8.00
N VAL A 72 4.75 -0.18 -7.11
CA VAL A 72 5.83 0.35 -6.25
C VAL A 72 6.49 -0.73 -5.40
N HIS A 73 5.72 -1.71 -4.90
CA HIS A 73 6.26 -2.81 -4.10
C HIS A 73 7.24 -3.70 -4.89
N THR A 74 6.98 -3.91 -6.19
CA THR A 74 7.91 -4.65 -7.07
C THR A 74 9.17 -3.83 -7.35
N PHE A 75 9.03 -2.51 -7.49
CA PHE A 75 10.16 -1.59 -7.60
C PHE A 75 11.03 -1.62 -6.35
N ILE A 76 10.45 -1.59 -5.14
CA ILE A 76 11.19 -1.65 -3.88
C ILE A 76 11.97 -2.97 -3.78
N ASP A 77 11.36 -4.10 -4.16
CA ASP A 77 12.04 -5.41 -4.19
C ASP A 77 13.23 -5.42 -5.15
N ALA A 78 13.06 -4.89 -6.37
CA ALA A 78 14.14 -4.76 -7.34
C ALA A 78 15.27 -3.84 -6.84
N MET A 79 14.92 -2.72 -6.20
CA MET A 79 15.89 -1.80 -5.60
C MET A 79 16.72 -2.49 -4.51
N MET A 80 16.06 -3.18 -3.58
CA MET A 80 16.71 -3.92 -2.51
C MET A 80 17.56 -5.08 -3.04
N SER A 81 17.10 -5.77 -4.09
CA SER A 81 17.86 -6.85 -4.70
C SER A 81 19.11 -6.36 -5.42
N GLY A 82 19.01 -5.25 -6.17
CA GLY A 82 20.02 -4.86 -7.15
C GLY A 82 20.99 -3.77 -6.71
N TYR A 83 20.61 -2.89 -5.79
CA TYR A 83 21.33 -1.62 -5.56
C TYR A 83 21.75 -1.35 -4.12
N TYR A 84 21.03 -1.87 -3.13
CA TYR A 84 21.37 -1.66 -1.72
C TYR A 84 22.52 -2.57 -1.27
N GLU A 85 23.29 -2.11 -0.28
CA GLU A 85 24.32 -2.91 0.37
C GLU A 85 23.70 -3.94 1.34
N GLU A 86 24.40 -5.05 1.62
CA GLU A 86 23.90 -6.10 2.51
C GLU A 86 23.54 -5.59 3.92
N LYS A 87 24.27 -4.58 4.41
CA LYS A 87 23.96 -3.93 5.70
C LYS A 87 22.55 -3.33 5.70
N ASP A 88 22.21 -2.62 4.64
CA ASP A 88 20.93 -1.91 4.54
C ASP A 88 19.79 -2.87 4.22
N LYS A 89 20.06 -3.91 3.42
CA LYS A 89 19.11 -5.02 3.20
C LYS A 89 18.72 -5.71 4.50
N LEU A 90 19.70 -6.01 5.36
CA LEU A 90 19.46 -6.63 6.66
C LEU A 90 18.66 -5.70 7.58
N ALA A 91 19.07 -4.44 7.69
CA ALA A 91 18.37 -3.43 8.49
C ALA A 91 16.90 -3.27 8.04
N PHE A 92 16.65 -3.30 6.73
CA PHE A 92 15.29 -3.21 6.19
C PHE A 92 14.43 -4.45 6.56
N ARG A 93 14.99 -5.66 6.48
CA ARG A 93 14.28 -6.88 6.94
C ARG A 93 14.00 -6.87 8.44
N GLU A 94 14.96 -6.45 9.24
CA GLU A 94 14.78 -6.28 10.70
C GLU A 94 13.66 -5.27 10.99
N ALA A 95 13.58 -4.19 10.21
CA ALA A 95 12.49 -3.24 10.33
C ALA A 95 11.14 -3.84 9.96
N LEU A 96 11.03 -4.63 8.87
CA LEU A 96 9.78 -5.33 8.52
C LEU A 96 9.34 -6.31 9.62
N ALA A 97 10.29 -7.04 10.21
CA ALA A 97 10.02 -7.92 11.35
C ALA A 97 9.53 -7.11 12.57
N LYS A 98 10.11 -5.93 12.81
CA LYS A 98 9.67 -5.01 13.86
C LYS A 98 8.26 -4.48 13.62
N VAL A 99 7.90 -4.12 12.39
CA VAL A 99 6.53 -3.70 12.04
C VAL A 99 5.52 -4.77 12.45
N ASP A 100 5.83 -6.01 12.13
CA ASP A 100 4.95 -7.13 12.41
C ASP A 100 4.90 -7.49 13.91
N ALA A 101 6.01 -7.27 14.63
CA ALA A 101 6.07 -7.40 16.09
C ALA A 101 5.27 -6.30 16.80
N ASP A 102 5.40 -5.04 16.39
CA ASP A 102 4.67 -3.90 16.95
C ASP A 102 3.16 -4.05 16.68
N ALA A 103 2.77 -4.49 15.47
CA ALA A 103 1.38 -4.82 15.14
C ALA A 103 0.79 -5.89 16.06
N LYS A 104 1.55 -6.95 16.33
CA LYS A 104 1.13 -8.03 17.26
C LYS A 104 1.06 -7.52 18.69
N ALA A 105 1.99 -6.66 19.12
CA ALA A 105 1.99 -6.09 20.47
C ALA A 105 0.80 -5.14 20.70
N GLU A 106 0.47 -4.28 19.74
CA GLU A 106 -0.57 -3.26 19.88
C GLU A 106 -1.98 -3.77 19.57
N HIS A 107 -2.11 -4.76 18.69
CA HIS A 107 -3.41 -5.20 18.16
C HIS A 107 -3.62 -6.73 18.14
N GLY A 108 -2.64 -7.52 18.55
CA GLY A 108 -2.74 -8.99 18.64
C GLY A 108 -2.78 -9.72 17.30
N LYS A 109 -2.48 -9.03 16.19
CA LYS A 109 -2.52 -9.58 14.82
C LYS A 109 -1.29 -9.14 14.04
N ALA A 110 -0.91 -9.90 13.01
CA ALA A 110 0.11 -9.49 12.04
C ALA A 110 -0.32 -8.21 11.31
N PHE A 111 0.64 -7.40 10.87
CA PHE A 111 0.39 -6.10 10.23
C PHE A 111 -0.54 -6.23 9.03
N THR A 112 -0.33 -7.25 8.20
CA THR A 112 -1.13 -7.53 6.98
C THR A 112 -2.57 -7.97 7.26
N LYS A 113 -2.90 -8.27 8.52
CA LYS A 113 -4.24 -8.66 8.99
C LYS A 113 -4.92 -7.58 9.83
N LEU A 114 -4.29 -6.42 9.98
CA LEU A 114 -4.88 -5.26 10.63
C LEU A 114 -5.91 -4.59 9.72
N THR A 115 -6.82 -3.84 10.32
CA THR A 115 -7.70 -2.94 9.57
C THR A 115 -6.89 -1.76 9.03
N ALA A 116 -7.35 -1.11 7.95
CA ALA A 116 -6.67 0.05 7.38
C ALA A 116 -6.40 1.15 8.41
N ALA A 117 -7.36 1.43 9.29
CA ALA A 117 -7.20 2.44 10.35
C ALA A 117 -6.13 2.07 11.39
N GLN A 118 -5.97 0.78 11.70
CA GLN A 118 -4.92 0.29 12.60
C GLN A 118 -3.54 0.37 11.93
N GLN A 119 -3.46 0.02 10.64
CA GLN A 119 -2.23 0.20 9.86
C GLN A 119 -1.82 1.67 9.81
N ASP A 120 -2.77 2.56 9.49
CA ASP A 120 -2.52 4.01 9.49
C ASP A 120 -2.05 4.52 10.84
N GLY A 121 -2.62 4.02 11.95
CA GLY A 121 -2.20 4.37 13.30
C GLY A 121 -0.74 4.02 13.54
N LEU A 122 -0.34 2.80 13.20
CA LEU A 122 1.03 2.33 13.36
C LEU A 122 2.00 3.11 12.45
N LEU A 123 1.63 3.34 11.19
CA LEU A 123 2.47 4.10 10.26
C LEU A 123 2.62 5.57 10.68
N LYS A 124 1.58 6.20 11.25
CA LYS A 124 1.68 7.56 11.82
C LYS A 124 2.60 7.63 13.02
N LYS A 125 2.65 6.56 13.83
CA LYS A 125 3.62 6.45 14.93
C LYS A 125 5.04 6.44 14.37
N TYR A 126 5.33 5.59 13.38
CA TYR A 126 6.62 5.58 12.70
C TYR A 126 6.96 6.90 12.00
N ASP A 127 5.97 7.58 11.45
CA ASP A 127 6.14 8.92 10.86
C ASP A 127 6.59 9.94 11.91
N THR A 128 5.96 9.91 13.09
CA THR A 128 6.31 10.80 14.20
C THR A 128 7.70 10.47 14.75
N GLU A 129 8.06 9.19 14.83
CA GLU A 129 9.40 8.74 15.24
C GLU A 129 10.47 9.16 14.22
N ALA A 130 10.14 9.13 12.92
CA ALA A 130 11.06 9.47 11.83
C ALA A 130 11.22 10.97 11.56
N TYR A 131 10.18 11.78 11.77
CA TYR A 131 10.15 13.21 11.37
C TYR A 131 9.77 14.17 12.50
N GLY A 132 9.48 13.66 13.70
CA GLY A 132 9.14 14.49 14.86
C GLY A 132 10.32 15.29 15.41
N ALA A 133 10.06 16.15 16.40
CA ALA A 133 11.06 17.05 16.97
C ALA A 133 12.26 16.33 17.64
N THR A 134 12.09 15.06 18.00
CA THR A 134 13.14 14.21 18.59
C THR A 134 13.62 13.14 17.62
N ALA A 135 13.34 13.28 16.33
CA ALA A 135 13.68 12.28 15.34
C ALA A 135 15.19 12.12 15.20
N GLY A 136 15.65 10.86 15.17
CA GLY A 136 16.98 10.51 14.72
C GLY A 136 17.06 10.49 13.20
N ASP A 137 18.29 10.53 12.66
CA ASP A 137 18.49 10.49 11.21
C ASP A 137 18.16 9.12 10.61
N ASP A 138 18.35 8.03 11.36
CA ASP A 138 18.38 6.64 10.87
C ASP A 138 17.09 5.86 11.18
N HIS A 139 15.96 6.27 10.60
CA HIS A 139 14.68 5.55 10.76
C HIS A 139 14.23 4.92 9.45
N PHE A 140 13.99 3.60 9.43
CA PHE A 140 13.63 2.83 8.22
C PHE A 140 12.44 3.40 7.45
N PHE A 141 11.49 4.01 8.17
CA PHE A 141 10.29 4.58 7.57
C PHE A 141 10.61 5.74 6.61
N LYS A 142 11.76 6.42 6.77
CA LYS A 142 12.25 7.40 5.79
C LYS A 142 12.55 6.72 4.46
N THR A 143 13.35 5.65 4.47
CA THR A 143 13.67 4.84 3.28
C THR A 143 12.41 4.26 2.64
N MET A 144 11.48 3.73 3.44
CA MET A 144 10.21 3.20 2.93
C MET A 144 9.39 4.28 2.19
N LYS A 145 9.25 5.48 2.77
CA LYS A 145 8.56 6.60 2.12
C LYS A 145 9.29 7.10 0.89
N GLU A 146 10.60 7.25 0.97
CA GLU A 146 11.43 7.72 -0.15
C GLU A 146 11.31 6.79 -1.35
N LEU A 147 11.48 5.48 -1.15
CA LEU A 147 11.33 4.50 -2.23
C LEU A 147 9.88 4.42 -2.74
N THR A 148 8.88 4.63 -1.87
CA THR A 148 7.48 4.67 -2.30
C THR A 148 7.21 5.84 -3.23
N ILE A 149 7.66 7.04 -2.86
CA ILE A 149 7.49 8.26 -3.66
C ILE A 149 8.31 8.17 -4.95
N LEU A 150 9.57 7.73 -4.85
CA LEU A 150 10.46 7.57 -6.00
C LEU A 150 9.84 6.59 -7.00
N GLY A 151 9.50 5.38 -6.55
CA GLY A 151 8.92 4.34 -7.41
C GLY A 151 7.63 4.80 -8.09
N PHE A 152 6.76 5.51 -7.36
CA PHE A 152 5.51 6.04 -7.93
C PHE A 152 5.80 7.13 -8.98
N CYS A 153 6.58 8.15 -8.63
CA CYS A 153 6.86 9.29 -9.52
C CYS A 153 7.67 8.91 -10.78
N THR A 154 8.43 7.81 -10.75
CA THR A 154 9.15 7.29 -11.92
C THR A 154 8.39 6.20 -12.68
N SER A 155 7.21 5.80 -12.23
CA SER A 155 6.34 4.86 -12.96
C SER A 155 5.60 5.57 -14.09
N GLU A 156 5.20 4.82 -15.13
CA GLU A 156 4.37 5.36 -16.21
C GLU A 156 3.06 5.96 -15.68
N VAL A 157 2.39 5.24 -14.77
CA VAL A 157 1.13 5.66 -14.15
C VAL A 157 1.31 6.95 -13.35
N GLY A 158 2.32 7.02 -12.49
CA GLY A 158 2.61 8.24 -11.72
C GLY A 158 3.03 9.40 -12.61
N ALA A 159 3.84 9.17 -13.64
CA ALA A 159 4.32 10.21 -14.55
C ALA A 159 3.22 10.79 -15.46
N THR A 160 2.25 9.97 -15.87
CA THR A 160 1.25 10.36 -16.88
C THR A 160 -0.13 10.69 -16.30
N GLU A 161 -0.52 10.06 -15.20
CA GLU A 161 -1.85 10.25 -14.59
C GLU A 161 -1.82 11.19 -13.36
N PHE A 162 -0.74 11.14 -12.56
CA PHE A 162 -0.60 12.01 -11.38
C PHE A 162 0.23 13.27 -11.71
N LEU A 163 1.35 13.10 -12.41
CA LEU A 163 2.20 14.17 -12.90
C LEU A 163 1.82 14.56 -14.33
N LYS A 164 2.45 15.63 -14.81
CA LYS A 164 2.34 16.10 -16.19
C LYS A 164 3.56 15.66 -16.97
N TYR A 165 3.38 14.68 -17.84
CA TYR A 165 4.43 14.25 -18.76
C TYR A 165 4.38 15.05 -20.08
N ASP A 166 5.48 15.71 -20.42
CA ASP A 166 5.69 16.34 -21.73
C ASP A 166 7.02 15.85 -22.29
N PRO A 167 7.00 14.99 -23.33
CA PRO A 167 8.22 14.41 -23.88
C PRO A 167 9.08 15.42 -24.65
N VAL A 168 8.54 16.59 -25.02
CA VAL A 168 9.26 17.65 -25.74
C VAL A 168 8.91 18.99 -25.10
N PRO A 169 9.42 19.27 -23.88
CA PRO A 169 9.20 20.54 -23.23
C PRO A 169 9.92 21.60 -24.05
N GLY A 170 9.17 22.49 -24.68
CA GLY A 170 9.72 23.57 -25.51
C GLY A 170 10.52 24.58 -24.68
N ASP A 171 10.14 25.85 -24.77
CA ASP A 171 10.86 26.89 -24.01
C ASP A 171 10.66 26.72 -22.50
N TYR A 172 11.76 26.81 -21.74
CA TYR A 172 11.72 26.82 -20.28
C TYR A 172 11.06 28.10 -19.76
N LYS A 173 9.91 27.97 -19.12
CA LYS A 173 9.19 29.07 -18.47
C LYS A 173 9.37 28.99 -16.95
N GLY A 174 10.36 29.70 -16.43
CA GLY A 174 10.72 29.63 -15.00
C GLY A 174 9.65 30.12 -14.01
N CYS A 175 8.74 30.99 -14.44
CA CYS A 175 7.65 31.49 -13.61
C CYS A 175 6.34 31.47 -14.39
N ILE A 176 5.47 30.51 -14.07
CA ILE A 176 4.08 30.44 -14.57
C ILE A 176 3.13 30.21 -13.39
N PRO A 177 1.91 30.78 -13.40
CA PRO A 177 0.93 30.49 -12.38
C PRO A 177 0.62 29.00 -12.30
N TYR A 178 0.61 28.42 -11.10
CA TYR A 178 0.30 26.99 -10.90
C TYR A 178 -1.05 26.59 -11.51
N SER A 179 -2.03 27.51 -11.49
CA SER A 179 -3.34 27.34 -12.11
C SER A 179 -3.30 27.07 -13.62
N GLU A 180 -2.23 27.45 -14.32
CA GLU A 180 -2.06 27.17 -15.76
C GLU A 180 -1.50 25.77 -16.02
N VAL A 181 -0.82 25.18 -15.02
CA VAL A 181 -0.20 23.85 -15.13
C VAL A 181 -1.11 22.76 -14.60
N GLY A 182 -1.72 23.00 -13.43
CA GLY A 182 -2.69 22.11 -12.77
C GLY A 182 -2.07 20.96 -11.97
N SER A 183 -0.84 20.57 -12.27
CA SER A 183 -0.09 19.49 -11.59
C SER A 183 1.41 19.72 -11.69
N ALA A 184 2.20 18.94 -10.94
CA ALA A 184 3.67 18.95 -11.06
C ALA A 184 4.11 18.23 -12.34
N TRP A 185 5.25 18.61 -12.90
CA TRP A 185 5.82 17.97 -14.08
C TRP A 185 6.49 16.63 -13.72
N ALA A 186 6.34 15.65 -14.61
CA ALA A 186 7.21 14.48 -14.62
C ALA A 186 8.58 14.90 -15.17
N THR A 187 9.65 14.26 -14.69
CA THR A 187 11.05 14.58 -14.95
C THR A 187 11.40 14.69 -16.43
#